data_AF-A0A830HI01-F1
#
_entry.id   AF-A0A830HI01-F1
#
_cell.length_a   1.000
_cell.length_b   1.000
_cell.length_c   1.000
_cell.angle_alpha   90.00
_cell.angle_beta   90.00
_cell.angle_gamma   90.00
#
_symmetry.space_group_name_H-M   'P 1'
#
loop_
_entity.id
_entity.type
_entity.pdbx_description
1 polymer ?
#
loop_
_entity_poly.entity_id
_entity_poly.type
_entity_poly.pdbx_seq_one_letter_code
_entity_poly.pdbx_strand_id
1 'polypeptide(L)' 'MQEFNAAKAAILQVHPDAKVMDNIMDSYPIKVTVKNVVTGQIVWTGRQQELFGKNGRPAQKVIVANLKKEAA' A
#
# COMPACT_ATOMS: atom_id res chain seq x y z
N MET A 1 17.44 -11.68 -5.86
CA MET A 1 17.54 -13.03 -5.25
C MET A 1 18.95 -13.37 -4.76
N GLN A 2 20.01 -13.14 -5.55
CA GLN A 2 21.38 -13.44 -5.13
C GLN A 2 21.80 -12.70 -3.84
N GLU A 3 21.47 -11.43 -3.74
CA GLU A 3 21.77 -10.59 -2.57
C GLU A 3 21.03 -11.02 -1.30
N PHE A 4 19.76 -11.43 -1.42
CA PHE A 4 19.01 -11.98 -0.28
C PHE A 4 19.62 -13.26 0.25
N ASN A 5 20.03 -14.19 -0.63
CA ASN A 5 20.64 -15.45 -0.21
C ASN A 5 22.01 -15.23 0.44
N ALA A 6 22.80 -14.27 -0.06
CA ALA A 6 24.08 -13.89 0.55
C ALA A 6 23.85 -13.29 1.95
N ALA A 7 22.89 -12.38 2.09
CA ALA A 7 22.54 -11.78 3.39
C ALA A 7 21.99 -12.83 4.37
N LYS A 8 21.11 -13.73 3.91
CA LYS A 8 20.58 -14.84 4.70
C LYS A 8 21.70 -15.76 5.20
N ALA A 9 22.64 -16.12 4.33
CA ALA A 9 23.77 -16.97 4.70
C ALA A 9 24.67 -16.31 5.77
N ALA A 10 24.95 -15.01 5.63
CA ALA A 10 25.74 -14.27 6.62
C ALA A 10 25.05 -14.24 8.00
N ILE A 11 23.73 -14.05 8.04
CA ILE A 11 22.96 -14.05 9.30
C ILE A 11 22.96 -15.44 9.95
N LEU A 12 22.71 -16.49 9.17
CA LEU A 12 22.67 -17.86 9.69
C LEU A 12 24.04 -18.38 10.16
N GLN A 13 25.14 -17.82 9.64
CA GLN A 13 26.48 -18.14 10.10
C GLN A 13 26.72 -17.68 11.56
N VAL A 14 26.13 -16.55 11.95
CA VAL A 14 26.28 -15.99 13.31
C VAL A 14 25.17 -16.50 14.23
N HIS A 15 23.96 -16.69 13.70
CA HIS A 15 22.77 -17.12 14.43
C HIS A 15 22.06 -18.28 13.71
N PRO A 16 22.49 -19.53 13.94
CA PRO A 16 21.99 -20.69 13.19
C PRO A 16 20.48 -20.94 13.29
N ASP A 17 19.87 -20.57 14.42
CA ASP A 17 18.44 -20.79 14.68
C ASP A 17 17.57 -19.60 14.23
N ALA A 18 18.17 -18.55 13.66
CA ALA A 18 17.44 -17.36 13.23
C ALA A 18 16.51 -17.69 12.05
N LYS A 19 15.22 -17.35 12.19
CA LYS A 19 14.25 -17.49 11.09
C LYS A 19 14.31 -16.27 10.16
N VAL A 20 15.13 -16.35 9.13
CA VAL A 20 15.23 -15.31 8.10
C VAL A 20 14.18 -15.53 7.02
N MET A 21 13.24 -14.59 6.92
CA MET A 21 12.19 -14.57 5.91
C MET A 21 12.43 -13.41 4.93
N ASP A 22 12.13 -13.63 3.66
CA ASP A 22 12.07 -12.58 2.67
C ASP A 22 10.85 -11.70 2.95
N ASN A 23 11.08 -10.46 3.40
CA ASN A 23 10.00 -9.50 3.50
C ASN A 23 9.79 -8.85 2.12
N ILE A 24 9.17 -9.58 1.20
CA ILE A 24 8.68 -9.02 -0.07
C ILE A 24 7.36 -8.30 0.23
N MET A 25 7.43 -7.12 0.82
CA MET A 25 6.26 -6.24 0.85
C MET A 25 6.44 -5.08 -0.11
N ASP A 26 6.70 -5.45 -1.37
CA ASP A 26 6.43 -4.62 -2.55
C ASP A 26 5.01 -4.99 -3.04
N SER A 27 3.99 -4.69 -2.23
CA SER A 27 2.62 -5.14 -2.55
C SER A 27 2.07 -4.30 -3.70
N TYR A 28 2.15 -4.85 -4.90
CA TYR A 28 1.44 -4.35 -6.07
C TYR A 28 0.13 -5.15 -6.27
N PRO A 29 -1.01 -4.49 -6.56
CA PRO A 29 -1.16 -3.04 -6.71
C PRO A 29 -1.09 -2.34 -5.35
N ILE A 30 -0.36 -1.21 -5.31
CA ILE A 30 -0.32 -0.34 -4.14
C ILE A 30 -1.75 0.07 -3.83
N LYS A 31 -2.27 -0.39 -2.69
CA LYS A 31 -3.58 0.01 -2.17
C LYS A 31 -3.43 1.33 -1.43
N VAL A 32 -4.28 2.29 -1.76
CA VAL A 32 -4.35 3.62 -1.15
C VAL A 32 -5.70 3.75 -0.46
N THR A 33 -5.66 4.21 0.78
CA THR A 33 -6.86 4.53 1.57
C THR A 33 -6.87 6.04 1.82
N VAL A 34 -7.98 6.68 1.47
CA VAL A 34 -8.22 8.11 1.74
C VAL A 34 -9.21 8.22 2.89
N LYS A 35 -8.88 9.06 3.86
CA LYS A 35 -9.72 9.32 5.05
C LYS A 35 -10.09 10.79 5.13
N ASN A 36 -11.28 11.06 5.61
CA ASN A 36 -11.66 12.39 6.06
C ASN A 36 -10.97 12.68 7.40
N VAL A 37 -10.19 13.75 7.46
CA VAL A 37 -9.41 14.11 8.65
C VAL A 37 -10.27 14.66 9.79
N VAL A 38 -11.47 15.16 9.49
CA VAL A 38 -12.39 15.74 10.48
C VAL A 38 -13.21 14.64 11.16
N THR A 39 -13.73 13.70 10.38
CA THR A 39 -14.59 12.61 10.88
C THR A 39 -13.82 11.32 11.18
N GLY A 40 -12.59 11.18 10.65
CA GLY A 40 -11.80 9.95 10.70
C GLY A 40 -12.29 8.83 9.77
N GLN A 41 -13.39 9.03 9.04
CA GLN A 41 -14.01 8.01 8.20
C GLN A 41 -13.22 7.75 6.91
N ILE A 42 -13.26 6.50 6.45
CA ILE A 42 -12.65 6.10 5.17
C ILE A 42 -13.61 6.48 4.05
N VAL A 43 -13.19 7.43 3.21
CA VAL A 43 -14.00 7.90 2.08
C VAL A 43 -13.79 7.07 0.83
N TRP A 44 -12.63 6.42 0.70
CA TRP A 44 -12.29 5.58 -0.45
C TRP A 44 -11.07 4.70 -0.15
N THR A 45 -11.07 3.48 -0.69
CA THR A 45 -9.90 2.59 -0.73
C THR A 45 -9.82 1.97 -2.12
N GLY A 46 -8.65 2.03 -2.76
CA GLY A 46 -8.47 1.45 -4.09
C GLY A 46 -7.01 1.40 -4.52
N ARG A 47 -6.76 1.14 -5.80
CA ARG A 47 -5.39 1.06 -6.33
C ARG A 47 -4.85 2.46 -6.63
N GLN A 48 -3.56 2.71 -6.41
CA GLN A 48 -2.93 4.00 -6.73
C GLN A 48 -3.16 4.43 -8.19
N GLN A 49 -3.23 3.47 -9.12
CA GLN A 49 -3.40 3.74 -10.54
C GLN A 49 -4.75 4.41 -10.85
N GLU A 50 -5.76 4.18 -10.02
CA GLU A 50 -7.08 4.77 -10.18
C GLU A 50 -7.06 6.28 -9.87
N LEU A 51 -6.02 6.79 -9.21
CA LEU A 51 -5.82 8.23 -9.00
C LEU A 51 -5.31 8.93 -10.26
N PHE A 52 -4.73 8.22 -11.22
CA PHE A 52 -4.18 8.83 -12.44
C PHE A 52 -5.25 8.98 -13.52
N GLY A 53 -5.50 10.23 -13.95
CA GLY A 53 -6.54 10.56 -14.94
C GLY A 53 -6.42 9.85 -16.29
N LYS A 54 -5.22 9.38 -16.66
CA LYS A 54 -4.95 8.63 -17.90
C LYS A 54 -5.67 7.27 -18.00
N ASN A 55 -6.25 6.77 -16.91
CA ASN A 55 -6.89 5.44 -16.84
C ASN A 55 -8.43 5.47 -16.99
N GLY A 56 -9.00 6.54 -17.56
CA GLY A 56 -10.40 6.60 -18.00
C GLY A 56 -11.45 6.77 -16.89
N ARG A 57 -11.11 6.57 -15.61
CA ARG A 57 -11.98 6.83 -14.44
C ARG A 57 -11.17 7.32 -13.23
N PRO A 58 -10.91 8.63 -13.06
CA PRO A 58 -10.16 9.12 -11.91
C PRO A 58 -10.97 8.93 -10.64
N ALA A 59 -10.44 8.16 -9.69
CA ALA A 59 -10.97 7.97 -8.33
C ALA A 59 -11.26 9.30 -7.62
N GLN A 60 -10.61 10.39 -8.05
CA GLN A 60 -10.85 11.75 -7.56
C GLN A 60 -12.32 12.18 -7.59
N LYS A 61 -13.10 11.80 -8.62
CA LYS A 61 -14.54 12.14 -8.68
C LYS A 61 -15.33 11.43 -7.58
N VAL A 62 -15.01 10.17 -7.30
CA VAL A 62 -15.67 9.36 -6.27
C VAL A 62 -15.28 9.88 -4.87
N ILE A 63 -13.99 10.16 -4.65
CA ILE A 63 -13.48 10.73 -3.40
C ILE A 63 -14.18 12.05 -3.09
N VAL A 64 -14.25 12.98 -4.05
CA VAL A 64 -14.92 14.28 -3.87
C VAL A 64 -16.42 14.12 -3.62
N ALA A 65 -17.10 13.21 -4.32
CA ALA A 65 -18.51 12.95 -4.10
C ALA A 65 -18.79 12.39 -2.70
N ASN A 66 -17.96 11.48 -2.21
CA ASN A 66 -18.11 10.90 -0.87
C ASN A 66 -17.82 11.94 0.23
N LEU A 67 -16.79 12.77 0.06
CA LEU A 67 -16.51 13.88 0.97
C LEU A 67 -17.67 14.89 1.07
N LYS A 68 -18.34 15.18 -0.05
CA LYS A 68 -19.52 16.07 -0.06
C LYS A 68 -20.74 15.43 0.62
N LYS A 69 -20.93 14.11 0.50
CA LYS A 69 -22.01 13.39 1.16
C LYS A 69 -21.82 13.32 2.67
N GLU A 70 -20.58 13.16 3.15
CA GLU A 70 -20.29 13.17 4.59
C GLU A 70 -20.46 14.55 5.24
N ALA A 71 -20.33 15.62 4.45
CA ALA A 71 -20.48 17.00 4.94
C ALA A 71 -21.93 17.51 4.91
N ALA A 72 -22.86 16.72 4.34
CA ALA A 72 -24.28 17.03 4.23
C ALA A 72 -25.08 16.31 5.33
#